data_AF-A0A945AQS4-F1
#
_entry.id   AF-A0A945AQS4-F1
#
_cell.length_a   1.000
_cell.length_b   1.000
_cell.length_c   1.000
_cell.angle_alpha   90.00
_cell.angle_beta   90.00
_cell.angle_gamma   90.00
#
_symmetry.space_group_name_H-M   'P 1'
#
loop_
_entity.id
_entity.type
_entity.pdbx_description
1 polymer ?
#
loop_
_entity_poly.entity_id
_entity_poly.type
_entity_poly.pdbx_seq_one_letter_code
_entity_poly.pdbx_strand_id
1 'polypeptide(L)' 'VPCAAYCDSEYGVGGYFVGVPVILGGSGVEKIVELALLPDEKVAFNKSIDAVRELVGAMESLTA' A
#
# COMPACT_ATOMS: atom_id res chain seq x y z
N VAL A 1 6.86 -10.70 6.37
CA VAL A 1 5.64 -10.53 7.21
C VAL A 1 4.72 -9.58 6.47
N PRO A 2 3.38 -9.80 6.40
CA PRO A 2 2.48 -8.81 5.81
C PRO A 2 2.35 -7.62 6.78
N CYS A 3 2.80 -6.45 6.36
CA CYS A 3 2.68 -5.22 7.15
C CYS A 3 2.20 -4.07 6.26
N ALA A 4 1.55 -3.09 6.87
CA ALA A 4 1.30 -1.83 6.19
C ALA A 4 2.63 -1.10 5.99
N ALA A 5 3.06 -0.96 4.75
CA ALA A 5 4.29 -0.27 4.38
C ALA A 5 3.98 0.81 3.35
N TYR A 6 4.81 1.84 3.32
CA TYR A 6 4.68 2.94 2.39
C TYR A 6 5.16 2.50 1.00
N CYS A 7 4.24 2.37 0.05
CA CYS A 7 4.56 2.03 -1.32
C CYS A 7 4.71 3.32 -2.12
N ASP A 8 5.95 3.70 -2.47
CA ASP A 8 6.24 4.89 -3.26
C ASP A 8 5.96 4.63 -4.74
N SER A 9 6.62 3.61 -5.31
CA SER A 9 6.44 3.19 -6.71
C SER A 9 5.88 1.78 -6.85
N GLU A 10 6.01 0.99 -5.79
CA GLU A 10 5.69 -0.43 -5.75
C GLU A 10 4.19 -0.65 -5.98
N TYR A 11 3.87 -1.67 -6.79
CA TYR A 11 2.51 -1.99 -7.24
C TYR A 11 1.77 -0.83 -7.97
N GLY A 12 2.45 0.26 -8.31
CA GLY A 12 1.85 1.44 -8.96
C GLY A 12 0.96 2.26 -8.02
N VAL A 13 1.15 2.14 -6.70
CA VAL A 13 0.29 2.79 -5.69
C VAL A 13 0.54 4.31 -5.58
N GLY A 14 1.79 4.77 -5.74
CA GLY A 14 2.07 6.20 -5.81
C GLY A 14 1.95 6.94 -4.47
N GLY A 15 2.55 6.40 -3.40
CA GLY A 15 2.75 7.12 -2.14
C GLY A 15 1.68 6.91 -1.06
N TYR A 16 1.11 5.71 -0.94
CA TYR A 16 0.17 5.37 0.14
C TYR A 16 0.67 4.18 0.97
N PHE A 17 0.22 4.11 2.22
CA PHE A 17 0.45 2.94 3.08
C PHE A 17 -0.52 1.82 2.71
N VAL A 18 0.01 0.69 2.26
CA VAL A 18 -0.79 -0.47 1.85
C VAL A 18 -0.25 -1.72 2.52
N GLY A 19 -1.15 -2.67 2.82
CA GLY A 19 -0.77 -3.97 3.36
C GLY A 19 -0.06 -4.80 2.30
N VAL A 20 1.26 -4.85 2.35
CA VAL A 20 2.10 -5.57 1.38
C VAL A 20 3.08 -6.50 2.09
N PRO A 21 3.50 -7.60 1.44
CA PRO A 21 4.54 -8.45 1.98
C PRO A 21 5.85 -7.68 2.03
N VAL A 22 6.35 -7.46 3.25
CA VAL A 22 7.64 -6.79 3.46
C VAL A 22 8.65 -7.69 4.14
N ILE A 23 9.91 -7.39 3.84
CA ILE A 23 11.08 -7.88 4.56
C ILE A 23 11.38 -6.88 5.67
N LEU A 24 11.22 -7.34 6.90
CA LEU A 24 11.57 -6.59 8.11
C LEU A 24 12.95 -7.05 8.60
N GLY A 25 13.84 -6.09 8.79
CA GLY A 25 15.16 -6.28 9.39
C GLY A 25 15.32 -5.45 10.66
N GLY A 26 16.55 -5.40 11.17
CA GLY A 26 16.88 -4.69 12.42
C GLY A 26 16.62 -3.17 12.38
N SER A 27 16.56 -2.59 11.19
CA SER A 27 16.31 -1.15 10.97
C SER A 27 14.89 -0.85 10.49
N GLY A 28 13.96 -1.81 10.55
CA GLY A 28 12.57 -1.64 10.12
C GLY A 28 12.28 -2.32 8.78
N VAL A 29 11.48 -1.67 7.92
CA VAL A 29 11.13 -2.19 6.60
C VAL A 29 12.34 -2.05 5.67
N GLU A 30 12.96 -3.18 5.32
CA GLU A 30 14.14 -3.19 4.43
C GLU A 30 13.74 -3.27 2.96
N LYS A 31 12.65 -3.98 2.65
CA LYS A 31 12.21 -4.16 1.27
C LYS A 31 10.72 -4.50 1.18
N ILE A 32 10.05 -3.91 0.21
CA ILE A 32 8.71 -4.33 -0.21
C ILE A 32 8.87 -5.39 -1.32
N VAL A 33 8.19 -6.52 -1.15
CA VAL A 33 8.26 -7.63 -2.12
C VAL A 33 7.13 -7.43 -3.12
N GLU A 34 7.47 -7.06 -4.35
CA GLU A 34 6.50 -6.98 -5.43
C GLU A 34 6.26 -8.37 -6.03
N LEU A 35 5.02 -8.82 -5.92
CA LEU A 35 4.54 -10.06 -6.52
C LEU A 35 3.76 -9.74 -7.78
N ALA A 36 3.92 -10.58 -8.81
CA ALA A 36 3.08 -10.52 -9.99
C ALA A 36 1.66 -11.00 -9.62
N LEU A 37 0.78 -10.03 -9.35
CA LEU A 37 -0.64 -10.28 -9.09
C LEU A 37 -1.34 -10.75 -10.37
N LEU A 38 -2.27 -11.69 -10.23
CA LEU A 38 -3.18 -12.03 -11.32
C LEU A 38 -4.13 -10.86 -11.61
N PRO A 39 -4.78 -10.81 -12.79
CA PRO A 39 -5.68 -9.72 -13.15
C PRO A 39 -6.79 -9.49 -12.12
N ASP A 40 -7.40 -10.55 -11.62
CA ASP A 40 -8.46 -10.50 -10.60
C ASP A 40 -7.95 -9.95 -9.26
N GLU A 41 -6.78 -10.42 -8.83
CA GLU A 41 -6.13 -9.94 -7.60
C GLU A 41 -5.72 -8.48 -7.70
N LYS A 42 -5.28 -8.04 -8.89
CA LYS A 42 -4.93 -6.64 -9.15
C LYS A 42 -6.16 -5.74 -9.06
N VAL A 43 -7.32 -6.20 -9.54
CA VAL A 43 -8.60 -5.47 -9.38
C VAL A 43 -8.98 -5.37 -7.91
N ALA A 44 -8.88 -6.47 -7.16
CA ALA A 44 -9.15 -6.47 -5.72
C ALA A 44 -8.19 -5.54 -4.95
N PHE A 45 -6.90 -5.58 -5.29
CA PHE A 45 -5.85 -4.75 -4.69
C PHE A 45 -6.07 -3.26 -4.97
N ASN A 46 -6.38 -2.89 -6.22
CA ASN A 46 -6.72 -1.52 -6.58
C ASN A 46 -7.94 -1.02 -5.80
N LYS A 47 -8.97 -1.84 -5.64
CA LYS A 47 -10.15 -1.49 -4.84
C LYS A 47 -9.80 -1.22 -3.37
N SER A 48 -8.87 -1.99 -2.79
CA SER A 48 -8.36 -1.72 -1.45
C SER A 48 -7.57 -0.41 -1.36
N ILE A 49 -6.77 -0.09 -2.38
CA ILE A 49 -6.05 1.19 -2.45
C ILE A 49 -7.04 2.35 -2.52
N ASP A 50 -8.05 2.30 -3.40
CA ASP A 50 -9.04 3.37 -3.54
C ASP A 50 -9.75 3.68 -2.22
N ALA A 51 -10.09 2.64 -1.44
CA ALA A 51 -10.68 2.84 -0.10
C ALA A 51 -9.74 3.57 0.87
N VAL A 52 -8.43 3.28 0.82
CA VAL A 52 -7.43 4.00 1.62
C VAL A 52 -7.30 5.44 1.15
N ARG A 53 -7.29 5.69 -0.17
CA ARG A 53 -7.22 7.05 -0.74
C ARG A 53 -8.42 7.89 -0.35
N GLU A 54 -9.62 7.32 -0.39
CA GLU A 54 -10.85 7.98 0.06
C GLU A 54 -10.78 8.35 1.55
N LEU A 55 -10.32 7.43 2.39
CA LEU A 55 -10.15 7.68 3.83
C LEU A 55 -9.11 8.78 4.11
N VAL A 56 -7.98 8.76 3.39
CA VAL A 56 -6.93 9.78 3.51
C VAL A 56 -7.48 11.14 3.07
N GLY A 57 -8.18 11.23 1.94
CA GLY A 57 -8.78 12.47 1.48
C GLY A 57 -9.85 13.02 2.45
N ALA A 58 -10.64 12.13 3.05
CA ALA A 58 -11.58 12.51 4.10
C ALA A 58 -10.85 13.09 5.33
N MET A 59 -9.73 12.48 5.74
CA MET A 59 -8.90 13.00 6.84
C MET A 59 -8.27 14.36 6.50
N GLU A 60 -7.77 14.55 5.28
CA GLU A 60 -7.22 15.83 4.82
C GLU A 60 -8.26 16.95 4.91
N SER A 61 -9.50 16.68 4.51
CA SER A 61 -10.59 17.67 4.62
C SER A 61 -10.97 18.03 6.06
N LEU A 62 -10.67 17.17 7.04
CA LEU A 62 -10.90 17.42 8.47
C LEU A 62 -9.73 18.13 9.17
N THR A 63 -8.54 18.11 8.57
CA THR A 63 -7.31 18.66 9.15
C THR A 63 -6.86 19.97 8.49
N ALA A 64 -7.63 20.46 7.51
CA ALA A 64 -7.46 21.76 6.85
C ALA A 64 -8.15 22.92 7.59
#